data_AF-A0A835YK57-F1
#
_entry.id   AF-A0A835YK57-F1
#
_cell.length_a   1.000
_cell.length_b   1.000
_cell.length_c   1.000
_cell.angle_alpha   90.00
_cell.angle_beta   90.00
_cell.angle_gamma   90.00
#
_symmetry.space_group_name_H-M   'P 1'
#
loop_
_entity.id
_entity.type
_entity.pdbx_description
1 polymer ?
#
loop_
_entity_poly.entity_id
_entity_poly.type
_entity_poly.pdbx_seq_one_letter_code
_entity_poly.pdbx_strand_id
1 'polypeptide(L)'
;QARLYYDDFEVQTMAYRAPEVLHGCPFGTPADMYSLGVLLLEAVLGRPLFRTASSRVGLAIQTACALGAAPRALFRAGKFY
;
A
#
# COMPACT_ATOMS: atom_id res chain seq x y z
N GLN A 1 -5.60 21.28 0.71
CA GLN A 1 -4.34 20.52 0.91
C GLN A 1 -4.49 19.03 0.59
N ALA A 2 -5.51 18.31 1.08
CA ALA A 2 -5.70 16.88 0.73
C ALA A 2 -5.88 16.58 -0.78
N ARG A 3 -6.49 17.50 -1.53
CA ARG A 3 -6.84 17.32 -2.96
C ARG A 3 -5.64 17.03 -3.87
N LEU A 4 -4.43 17.50 -3.51
CA LEU A 4 -3.22 17.35 -4.34
C LEU A 4 -2.80 15.90 -4.55
N TYR A 5 -3.17 15.01 -3.62
CA TYR A 5 -2.76 13.59 -3.67
C TYR A 5 -3.80 12.67 -4.30
N TYR A 6 -5.02 13.16 -4.55
CA TYR A 6 -6.09 12.36 -5.14
C TYR A 6 -5.99 12.26 -6.67
N ASP A 7 -5.10 13.05 -7.28
CA ASP A 7 -4.87 13.04 -8.72
C ASP A 7 -4.01 11.85 -9.16
N ASP A 8 -3.02 11.43 -8.38
CA ASP A 8 -2.13 10.31 -8.73
C ASP A 8 -1.91 9.29 -7.60
N PHE A 9 -2.30 9.60 -6.36
CA PHE A 9 -1.99 8.82 -5.16
C PHE A 9 -0.48 8.53 -5.03
N GLU A 10 0.36 9.48 -5.46
CA GLU A 10 1.79 9.43 -5.18
C GLU A 10 2.08 9.94 -3.77
N VAL A 11 1.68 9.10 -2.82
CA VAL A 11 1.97 9.24 -1.39
C VAL A 11 2.64 7.96 -0.89
N GLN A 12 3.48 8.10 0.14
CA GLN A 12 4.31 7.01 0.68
C GLN A 12 5.36 6.50 -0.31
N THR A 13 6.46 5.99 0.23
CA THR A 13 7.43 5.18 -0.54
C THR A 13 6.76 3.87 -0.96
N MET A 14 6.95 3.44 -2.22
CA MET A 14 6.17 2.33 -2.80
C MET A 14 6.15 1.07 -1.92
N ALA A 15 7.28 0.65 -1.34
CA ALA A 15 7.33 -0.55 -0.49
C ALA A 15 6.44 -0.48 0.77
N TYR A 16 6.09 0.71 1.25
CA TYR A 16 5.31 0.90 2.48
C TYR A 16 3.89 1.40 2.20
N ARG A 17 3.47 1.40 0.93
CA ARG A 17 2.20 1.97 0.48
C ARG A 17 1.03 1.12 0.95
N ALA A 18 0.06 1.78 1.56
CA ALA A 18 -1.14 1.13 2.10
C ALA A 18 -2.05 0.61 0.97
N PRO A 19 -2.84 -0.45 1.20
CA PRO A 19 -3.69 -1.03 0.16
C PRO A 19 -4.73 -0.04 -0.38
N GLU A 20 -5.30 0.82 0.46
CA GLU A 20 -6.22 1.89 0.02
C GLU A 20 -5.53 2.90 -0.89
N VAL A 21 -4.28 3.26 -0.61
CA VAL A 21 -3.48 4.16 -1.47
C VAL A 21 -3.11 3.46 -2.78
N LEU A 22 -2.71 2.18 -2.69
CA LEU A 22 -2.33 1.37 -3.83
C LEU A 22 -3.47 1.22 -4.86
N HIS A 23 -4.70 1.05 -4.37
CA HIS A 23 -5.89 0.93 -5.21
C HIS A 23 -6.54 2.29 -5.52
N GLY A 24 -6.06 3.40 -4.97
CA GLY A 24 -6.61 4.73 -5.22
C GLY A 24 -7.96 4.98 -4.57
N CYS A 25 -8.17 4.42 -3.38
CA CYS A 25 -9.30 4.68 -2.50
C CYS A 25 -9.00 5.84 -1.54
N PRO A 26 -10.03 6.51 -0.97
CA PRO A 26 -9.82 7.48 0.08
C PRO A 26 -8.95 6.92 1.22
N PHE A 27 -7.93 7.68 1.58
CA PHE A 27 -6.96 7.30 2.60
C PHE A 27 -6.87 8.39 3.68
N GLY A 28 -6.29 8.02 4.81
CA GLY A 28 -6.10 8.91 5.96
C GLY A 28 -5.04 8.35 6.91
N THR A 29 -5.13 8.70 8.20
CA THR A 29 -4.20 8.25 9.24
C THR A 29 -4.00 6.72 9.34
N PRO A 30 -4.95 5.83 8.97
CA PRO A 30 -4.68 4.39 8.93
C PRO A 30 -3.56 3.99 7.95
N ALA A 31 -3.33 4.77 6.90
CA ALA A 31 -2.27 4.50 5.93
C ALA A 31 -0.88 4.57 6.57
N ASP A 32 -0.68 5.50 7.52
CA ASP A 32 0.57 5.63 8.27
C ASP A 32 0.80 4.42 9.19
N MET A 33 -0.27 3.92 9.81
CA MET A 33 -0.20 2.71 10.65
C MET A 33 0.15 1.47 9.84
N TYR A 34 -0.32 1.39 8.59
CA TYR A 34 0.10 0.34 7.68
C TYR A 34 1.60 0.42 7.39
N SER A 35 2.11 1.60 7.02
CA SER A 35 3.55 1.80 6.78
C SER A 35 4.39 1.46 8.00
N LEU A 36 3.94 1.86 9.20
CA LEU A 36 4.61 1.52 10.46
C LEU A 36 4.66 0.00 10.67
N GLY A 37 3.57 -0.72 10.41
CA GLY A 37 3.53 -2.18 10.51
C GLY A 37 4.53 -2.86 9.57
N VAL A 38 4.61 -2.42 8.31
CA VAL A 38 5.61 -2.89 7.35
C VAL A 38 7.03 -2.64 7.88
N LEU A 39 7.31 -1.41 8.35
CA LEU A 39 8.62 -1.04 8.88
C LEU A 39 9.03 -1.88 10.10
N LEU A 40 8.10 -2.14 11.03
CA LEU A 40 8.36 -2.97 12.20
C LEU A 40 8.66 -4.42 11.80
N LEU A 41 7.92 -4.97 10.84
CA LEU A 41 8.18 -6.31 10.31
C LEU A 41 9.55 -6.38 9.64
N GLU A 42 9.94 -5.36 8.88
CA GLU A 42 11.29 -5.28 8.28
C GLU A 42 12.39 -5.25 9.35
N ALA A 43 12.19 -4.49 10.43
CA ALA A 43 13.14 -4.42 11.53
C ALA A 43 13.29 -5.78 12.24
N VAL A 44 12.19 -6.52 12.44
CA VAL A 44 12.22 -7.86 13.05
C VAL A 44 12.86 -8.89 12.11
N LEU A 45 12.58 -8.81 10.81
CA LEU A 45 13.09 -9.76 9.81
C LEU A 45 14.56 -9.48 9.41
N GLY A 46 15.07 -8.27 9.68
CA GLY A 46 16.40 -7.82 9.24
C GLY A 46 16.54 -7.70 7.73
N ARG A 47 15.42 -7.65 6.99
CA ARG A 47 15.39 -7.57 5.53
C ARG A 47 14.11 -6.88 5.06
N PRO A 48 14.09 -6.29 3.84
CA PRO A 48 12.88 -5.70 3.30
C PRO A 48 11.76 -6.74 3.15
N LEU A 49 10.53 -6.31 3.47
CA LEU A 49 9.33 -7.13 3.38
C LEU A 49 8.88 -7.20 1.92
N PHE A 50 8.95 -6.07 1.22
CA PHE A 50 8.57 -5.94 -0.20
C PHE A 50 9.74 -5.39 -1.02
N ARG A 51 10.51 -6.28 -1.64
CA ARG A 51 11.83 -5.98 -2.26
C ARG A 51 11.76 -5.33 -3.64
N THR A 52 10.68 -5.53 -4.38
CA THR A 52 10.59 -5.20 -5.81
C THR A 52 9.32 -4.42 -6.15
N ALA A 53 8.89 -3.55 -5.24
CA ALA A 53 7.80 -2.62 -5.49
C ALA A 53 8.28 -1.47 -6.40
N SER A 54 8.66 -1.77 -7.64
CA SER A 54 8.91 -0.76 -8.69
C SER A 54 7.64 -0.42 -9.47
N SER A 55 6.57 -1.21 -9.28
CA SER A 55 5.25 -0.97 -9.86
C SER A 55 4.15 -1.27 -8.85
N ARG A 56 3.01 -0.58 -8.99
CA ARG A 56 1.80 -0.82 -8.19
C ARG A 56 1.35 -2.28 -8.26
N VAL A 57 1.38 -2.87 -9.46
CA VAL A 57 1.02 -4.28 -9.69
C VAL A 57 1.96 -5.23 -8.95
N GLY A 58 3.27 -4.97 -9.01
CA GLY A 58 4.27 -5.79 -8.32
C GLY A 58 4.12 -5.76 -6.81
N LEU A 59 3.79 -4.59 -6.24
CA LEU A 59 3.46 -4.47 -4.82
C LEU A 59 2.17 -5.22 -4.48
N ALA A 60 1.10 -5.06 -5.26
CA ALA A 60 -0.18 -5.72 -5.02
C ALA A 60 -0.04 -7.26 -4.96
N ILE A 61 0.74 -7.84 -5.88
CA ILE A 61 1.03 -9.28 -5.89
C ILE A 61 1.81 -9.68 -4.64
N GLN A 62 2.86 -8.94 -4.27
CA GLN A 62 3.66 -9.26 -3.08
C GLN A 62 2.86 -9.16 -1.79
N THR A 63 2.05 -8.11 -1.65
CA THR A 63 1.15 -7.95 -0.50
C THR A 63 0.13 -9.09 -0.44
N ALA A 64 -0.46 -9.48 -1.58
CA ALA A 64 -1.39 -10.61 -1.64
C ALA A 64 -0.73 -11.95 -1.27
N CYS A 65 0.52 -12.17 -1.68
CA CYS A 65 1.28 -13.37 -1.31
C CYS A 65 1.65 -13.40 0.18
N ALA A 66 1.95 -12.24 0.79
CA ALA A 66 2.39 -12.16 2.18
C ALA A 66 1.24 -12.12 3.19
N LEU A 67 0.17 -11.36 2.90
CA LEU A 67 -0.93 -11.06 3.83
C LEU A 67 -2.27 -11.68 3.40
N GLY A 68 -2.32 -12.30 2.22
CA GLY A 68 -3.55 -12.78 1.59
C GLY A 68 -4.18 -11.72 0.68
N ALA A 69 -5.10 -12.18 -0.18
CA ALA A 69 -5.77 -11.30 -1.13
C ALA A 69 -6.63 -10.25 -0.42
N ALA A 70 -6.44 -8.99 -0.78
CA ALA A 70 -7.26 -7.90 -0.25
C ALA A 70 -8.75 -8.13 -0.59
N PRO A 71 -9.70 -7.84 0.33
CA PRO A 71 -11.12 -8.01 0.06
C PRO A 71 -11.57 -7.12 -1.11
N ARG A 72 -11.83 -7.74 -2.26
CA ARG A 72 -12.19 -7.06 -3.52
C ARG A 72 -13.32 -6.05 -3.38
N ALA A 73 -14.30 -6.34 -2.52
CA ALA A 73 -15.45 -5.46 -2.29
C ALA A 73 -15.05 -4.09 -1.72
N LEU A 74 -13.97 -4.01 -0.92
CA LEU A 74 -13.53 -2.78 -0.27
C LEU A 74 -12.80 -1.84 -1.24
N PHE A 75 -12.14 -2.38 -2.25
CA PHE A 75 -11.26 -1.62 -3.14
C PHE A 75 -11.85 -1.40 -4.54
N ARG A 76 -13.01 -1.98 -4.86
CA ARG A 76 -13.64 -1.91 -6.20
C ARG A 76 -13.88 -0.48 -6.70
N ALA A 77 -14.13 0.46 -5.80
CA ALA A 77 -14.36 1.87 -6.14
C ALA A 77 -13.06 2.68 -6.26
N GLY A 78 -11.89 2.05 -6.05
CA GLY A 78 -10.59 2.68 -6.15
C GLY A 78 -10.23 3.03 -7.59
N LYS A 79 -9.49 4.13 -7.76
CA LYS A 79 -9.04 4.62 -9.07
C LYS A 79 -8.20 3.60 -9.87
N PHE A 80 -7.49 2.72 -9.18
CA PHE A 80 -6.53 1.76 -9.77
C PHE A 80 -6.94 0.30 -9.55
N TYR A 81 -8.23 0.04 -9.32
CA TYR A 81 -8.77 -1.31 -9.13
C TYR A 81 -8.80 -2.13 -10.43
#